data_AF-A0A0D0DR23-F1
#
_entry.id   AF-A0A0D0DR23-F1
#
_cell.length_a   1.000
_cell.length_b   1.000
_cell.length_c   1.000
_cell.angle_alpha   90.00
_cell.angle_beta   90.00
_cell.angle_gamma   90.00
#
_symmetry.space_group_name_H-M   'P 1'
#
loop_
_entity.id
_entity.type
_entity.pdbx_description
1 polymer ?
#
loop_
_entity_poly.entity_id
_entity_poly.type
_entity_poly.pdbx_seq_one_letter_code
_entity_poly.pdbx_strand_id
1 'polypeptide(L)' 'EQQGNQHLHDVHVEFLLGTITKMLDLYLDELPEMLAVSCGCTVSCATIWHTLHRAGFTMKK' A
#
# COMPACT_ATOMS: atom_id res chain seq x y z
N GLU A 1 -16.24 13.63 9.43
CA GLU A 1 -16.74 12.37 8.84
C GLU A 1 -15.67 11.32 9.06
N GLN A 2 -15.95 10.32 9.90
CA GLN A 2 -14.99 9.27 10.23
C GLN A 2 -14.98 8.28 9.06
N GLN A 3 -14.11 8.52 8.09
CA GLN A 3 -13.94 7.68 6.90
C GLN A 3 -13.53 6.27 7.33
N GLY A 4 -14.24 5.28 6.79
CA GLY A 4 -14.13 3.87 7.13
C GLY A 4 -12.69 3.40 7.15
N ASN A 5 -12.31 2.88 8.32
CA ASN A 5 -11.03 2.26 8.60
C ASN A 5 -10.94 0.95 7.80
N GLN A 6 -10.68 1.04 6.49
CA GLN A 6 -10.32 -0.12 5.67
C GLN A 6 -8.91 -0.54 6.09
N HIS A 7 -8.83 -1.27 7.21
CA HIS A 7 -7.58 -1.88 7.65
C HIS A 7 -7.10 -2.80 6.53
N LEU A 8 -5.98 -2.43 5.90
CA LEU A 8 -5.18 -3.39 5.17
C LEU A 8 -4.84 -4.51 6.17
N HIS A 9 -5.22 -5.73 5.83
CA HIS A 9 -4.85 -6.89 6.63
C HIS A 9 -3.32 -7.01 6.68
N ASP A 10 -2.76 -7.47 7.80
CA ASP A 10 -1.30 -7.51 8.03
C ASP A 10 -0.54 -8.19 6.87
N VAL A 11 -1.12 -9.26 6.32
CA VAL A 11 -0.59 -9.99 5.16
C VAL A 11 -0.42 -9.11 3.90
N HIS A 12 -1.33 -8.16 3.67
CA HIS A 12 -1.24 -7.23 2.55
C HIS A 12 -0.18 -6.17 2.81
N VAL A 13 0.01 -5.77 4.08
CA VAL A 13 1.07 -4.84 4.48
C VAL A 13 2.43 -5.48 4.27
N GLU A 14 2.63 -6.72 4.72
CA GLU A 14 3.89 -7.46 4.51
C GLU A 14 4.20 -7.66 3.02
N PHE A 15 3.18 -8.00 2.21
CA PHE A 15 3.34 -8.11 0.77
C PHE A 15 3.75 -6.78 0.13
N LEU A 16 3.06 -5.69 0.49
CA LEU A 16 3.33 -4.36 -0.02
C LEU A 16 4.76 -3.90 0.35
N LEU A 17 5.17 -4.12 1.60
CA LEU A 17 6.51 -3.83 2.08
C LEU A 17 7.58 -4.66 1.35
N GLY A 18 7.32 -5.95 1.14
CA GLY A 18 8.21 -6.83 0.39
C GLY A 18 8.37 -6.40 -1.07
N THR A 19 7.28 -5.96 -1.69
CA THR A 19 7.27 -5.46 -3.08
C THR A 19 8.04 -4.16 -3.20
N ILE A 20 7.82 -3.17 -2.33
CA ILE A 20 8.54 -1.88 -2.36
C ILE A 20 10.02 -2.05 -2.03
N THR A 21 10.35 -2.97 -1.11
CA THR A 21 11.75 -3.27 -0.79
C THR A 21 12.47 -3.92 -1.99
N LYS A 22 11.76 -4.70 -2.81
CA LYS A 22 12.30 -5.34 -4.02
C LYS A 22 12.28 -4.43 -5.25
N MET A 23 11.29 -3.56 -5.36
CA MET A 23 11.10 -2.59 -6.44
C MET A 23 10.94 -1.19 -5.84
N LEU A 24 12.06 -0.48 -5.76
CA LEU A 24 12.13 0.90 -5.25
C LEU A 24 11.59 1.96 -6.22
N ASP A 25 11.18 1.55 -7.43
CA ASP A 25 10.78 2.45 -8.53
C ASP A 25 9.29 2.31 -8.87
N LEU A 26 8.46 1.98 -7.86
CA LEU A 26 7.01 1.87 -8.04
C LEU A 26 6.30 3.14 -7.61
N TYR A 27 5.33 3.55 -8.44
CA TYR A 27 4.44 4.66 -8.13
C TYR A 27 3.36 4.25 -7.13
N LEU A 28 2.84 5.23 -6.40
CA LEU A 28 1.80 5.00 -5.39
C LEU A 28 0.50 4.44 -5.99
N ASP A 29 0.18 4.75 -7.25
CA ASP A 29 -1.01 4.27 -7.95
C ASP A 29 -0.86 2.87 -8.58
N GLU A 30 0.37 2.35 -8.70
CA GLU A 30 0.62 0.97 -9.16
C GLU A 30 0.44 -0.04 -8.02
N LEU A 31 0.66 0.39 -6.78
CA LEU A 31 0.53 -0.48 -5.59
C LEU A 31 -0.89 -1.03 -5.38
N PRO A 32 -1.97 -0.24 -5.50
CA PRO A 32 -3.34 -0.75 -5.49
C PRO A 32 -3.61 -1.77 -6.58
N GLU A 33 -3.09 -1.54 -7.79
CA GLU A 33 -3.27 -2.45 -8.91
C GLU A 33 -2.59 -3.79 -8.65
N MET A 34 -1.37 -3.77 -8.12
CA MET A 34 -0.66 -4.98 -7.72
C MET A 34 -1.37 -5.76 -6.61
N LEU A 35 -1.96 -5.07 -5.63
CA LEU A 35 -2.78 -5.71 -4.59
C LEU A 35 -4.07 -6.29 -5.16
N ALA A 36 -4.70 -5.63 -6.12
CA ALA A 36 -5.88 -6.16 -6.80
C ALA A 36 -5.54 -7.42 -7.61
N VAL A 37 -4.41 -7.42 -8.32
CA VAL A 37 -3.96 -8.56 -9.15
C VAL A 37 -3.47 -9.73 -8.29
N SER A 38 -2.67 -9.46 -7.25
CA SER A 38 -2.02 -10.52 -6.46
C SER A 38 -2.89 -11.03 -5.31
N CYS A 39 -3.68 -10.14 -4.70
CA CYS A 39 -4.47 -10.44 -3.51
C CYS A 39 -5.98 -10.32 -3.73
N GLY A 40 -6.45 -9.85 -4.89
CA GLY A 40 -7.87 -9.59 -5.13
C GLY A 40 -8.42 -8.43 -4.29
N CYS A 41 -7.56 -7.59 -3.71
CA CYS A 41 -7.95 -6.54 -2.78
C CYS A 41 -7.79 -5.15 -3.40
N THR A 42 -8.89 -4.44 -3.58
CA THR A 42 -8.88 -3.06 -4.05
C THR A 42 -8.86 -2.11 -2.87
N VAL A 43 -7.76 -1.38 -2.72
CA VAL A 43 -7.55 -0.40 -1.63
C VAL A 43 -7.25 0.96 -2.23
N SER A 44 -7.63 2.04 -1.55
CA SER A 44 -7.35 3.39 -2.04
C SER A 44 -5.87 3.74 -1.89
N CYS A 45 -5.33 4.58 -2.79
CA CYS A 45 -3.97 5.10 -2.68
C CYS A 45 -3.69 5.77 -1.33
N ALA A 46 -4.70 6.43 -0.74
CA ALA A 46 -4.61 7.02 0.59
C ALA A 46 -4.36 5.97 1.68
N THR A 47 -5.04 4.82 1.64
CA THR A 47 -4.86 3.72 2.60
C THR A 47 -3.47 3.11 2.50
N ILE A 48 -2.98 2.92 1.27
CA ILE A 48 -1.61 2.47 1.02
C ILE A 48 -0.62 3.49 1.55
N TRP A 49 -0.81 4.77 1.26
CA TRP A 49 0.06 5.84 1.74
C TRP A 49 0.12 5.91 3.26
N HIS A 50 -1.03 5.83 3.95
CA HIS A 50 -1.06 5.80 5.41
C HIS A 50 -0.30 4.59 5.98
N THR A 51 -0.42 3.44 5.33
CA THR A 51 0.30 2.21 5.71
C THR A 51 1.80 2.39 5.54
N LEU A 52 2.23 2.93 4.40
CA LEU A 52 3.64 3.19 4.09
C LEU A 52 4.26 4.22 5.02
N HIS A 53 3.56 5.31 5.26
CA HIS A 53 4.00 6.34 6.20
C HIS A 53 4.13 5.77 7.62
N ARG A 54 3.21 4.90 8.05
CA ARG A 54 3.29 4.21 9.35
C ARG A 54 4.48 3.24 9.40
N ALA A 55 4.86 2.64 8.27
CA ALA A 55 6.03 1.79 8.15
C ALA A 55 7.36 2.57 8.00
N GLY A 56 7.31 3.91 7.93
CA GLY A 56 8.49 4.78 7.88
C GLY A 56 8.95 5.16 6.47
N PHE A 57 8.15 4.89 5.43
CA PHE A 57 8.47 5.31 4.06
C PHE A 57 8.11 6.78 3.84
N THR A 58 8.91 7.44 3.01
CA THR A 58 8.71 8.83 2.61
C THR A 58 8.50 8.92 1.11
N MET A 59 7.67 9.90 0.69
CA MET A 59 7.43 10.17 -0.72
C MET A 59 8.73 10.71 -1.32
N LYS A 60 9.20 10.07 -2.39
CA LYS A 60 10.22 10.66 -3.23
C LYS A 60 9.58 11.80 -4.01
N LYS A 61 10.22 12.96 -3.98
CA LYS A 61 9.71 14.23 -4.54
C LYS A 61 10.03 14.36 -6.02
#